data_AF-A0A1I4UC64-F1
#
_entry.id   AF-A0A1I4UC64-F1
#
_cell.length_a   1.000
_cell.length_b   1.000
_cell.length_c   1.000
_cell.angle_alpha   90.00
_cell.angle_beta   90.00
_cell.angle_gamma   90.00
#
_symmetry.space_group_name_H-M   'P 1'
#
loop_
_entity.id
_entity.type
_entity.pdbx_description
1 polymer ?
#
loop_
_entity_poly.entity_id
_entity_poly.type
_entity_poly.pdbx_seq_one_letter_code
_entity_poly.pdbx_strand_id
1 'polypeptide(L)'
;MGFTSGAKVLPDIVDEIADALIASSVNWVEGDATWDTTDRSTEATLARRCLKYTGDSADIWMTLEVHNYKTSEAIRYQGNDTGAQGLRVTFTSTWDSINHTWGDTKFQTFIGFEGRDWSYDMYTDMATLQINYWLWVDSTGFVVMGKPEPSSNDRQSSFICVMEHMGTKEYSDGLTNFYCYTTRNAWWAGTGEHSGLENYRMTRPFSFQDRDEDDGIQFYYDTPYARKSNGNGKVYFMKPVIHNTANNKTPIYQSELFFRLSIDAGLVDGDVIAIDGATTKFLCKMLTSPDHSNVLAFAMKYVA
;
A
#
# COMPACT_ATOMS: atom_id res chain seq x y z
N MET A 1 15.92 5.99 -2.97
CA MET A 1 15.71 6.15 -4.42
C MET A 1 14.79 7.38 -4.60
N GLY A 2 14.27 7.65 -5.79
CA GLY A 2 13.35 8.78 -6.03
C GLY A 2 12.05 8.29 -6.65
N PHE A 3 11.44 9.14 -7.48
CA PHE A 3 10.22 8.81 -8.21
C PHE A 3 10.50 7.96 -9.47
N THR A 4 9.66 6.96 -9.71
CA THR A 4 9.61 6.18 -10.95
C THR A 4 8.15 5.94 -11.36
N SER A 5 7.92 5.75 -12.66
CA SER A 5 6.58 5.45 -13.19
C SER A 5 6.69 4.77 -14.54
N GLY A 6 5.68 3.98 -14.90
CA GLY A 6 5.62 3.28 -16.18
C GLY A 6 4.53 2.22 -16.17
N ALA A 7 4.70 1.20 -17.01
CA ALA A 7 3.86 -0.01 -17.02
C ALA A 7 4.75 -1.24 -16.74
N LYS A 8 4.38 -2.03 -15.73
CA LYS A 8 5.09 -3.25 -15.32
C LYS A 8 4.11 -4.29 -14.79
N VAL A 9 4.54 -5.55 -14.73
CA VAL A 9 3.78 -6.58 -13.98
C VAL A 9 4.04 -6.44 -12.49
N LEU A 10 3.10 -6.90 -11.65
CA LEU A 10 3.20 -6.76 -10.20
C LEU A 10 4.50 -7.36 -9.60
N PRO A 11 5.01 -8.52 -10.06
CA PRO A 11 6.33 -9.02 -9.66
C PRO A 11 7.47 -8.01 -9.83
N ASP A 12 7.53 -7.33 -10.98
CA ASP A 12 8.61 -6.38 -11.28
C ASP A 12 8.49 -5.10 -10.44
N ILE A 13 7.27 -4.70 -10.06
CA ILE A 13 7.03 -3.57 -9.15
C ILE A 13 7.49 -3.94 -7.73
N VAL A 14 7.24 -5.17 -7.29
CA VAL A 14 7.69 -5.67 -5.99
C VAL A 14 9.22 -5.70 -5.91
N ASP A 15 9.90 -6.16 -6.97
CA ASP A 15 11.37 -6.08 -7.04
C ASP A 15 11.86 -4.64 -6.97
N GLU A 16 11.25 -3.75 -7.74
CA GLU A 16 11.66 -2.36 -7.77
C GLU A 16 11.51 -1.71 -6.38
N ILE A 17 10.45 -2.00 -5.64
CA ILE A 17 10.29 -1.53 -4.26
C ILE A 17 11.39 -2.09 -3.36
N ALA A 18 11.61 -3.42 -3.40
CA ALA A 18 12.56 -4.08 -2.51
C ALA A 18 14.00 -3.59 -2.76
N ASP A 19 14.43 -3.59 -4.02
CA ASP A 19 15.77 -3.14 -4.42
C ASP A 19 15.96 -1.66 -4.12
N ALA A 20 14.91 -0.84 -4.30
CA ALA A 20 14.97 0.58 -4.02
C ALA A 20 15.08 0.91 -2.53
N LEU A 21 14.44 0.14 -1.65
CA LEU A 21 14.56 0.28 -0.20
C LEU A 21 15.97 -0.09 0.27
N ILE A 22 16.49 -1.23 -0.20
CA ILE A 22 17.87 -1.66 0.11
C ILE A 22 18.88 -0.62 -0.39
N ALA A 23 18.66 -0.04 -1.57
CA ALA A 23 19.52 1.01 -2.12
C ALA A 23 19.34 2.39 -1.46
N SER A 24 18.21 2.66 -0.79
CA SER A 24 17.90 3.99 -0.24
C SER A 24 18.48 4.22 1.16
N SER A 25 18.81 3.16 1.89
CA SER A 25 19.26 3.26 3.29
C SER A 25 20.12 2.07 3.69
N VAL A 26 21.08 2.30 4.58
CA VAL A 26 21.84 1.23 5.24
C VAL A 26 21.00 0.39 6.21
N ASN A 27 19.79 0.85 6.53
CA ASN A 27 18.88 0.19 7.46
C ASN A 27 18.03 -0.89 6.80
N TRP A 28 17.99 -0.98 5.46
CA TRP A 28 17.26 -2.03 4.76
C TRP A 28 18.24 -3.03 4.17
N VAL A 29 18.00 -4.31 4.43
CA VAL A 29 18.80 -5.40 3.87
C VAL A 29 17.90 -6.48 3.30
N GLU A 30 18.46 -7.27 2.38
CA GLU A 30 17.82 -8.50 1.89
C GLU A 30 17.64 -9.45 3.08
N GLY A 31 16.37 -9.80 3.36
CA GLY A 31 15.98 -10.66 4.46
C GLY A 31 16.07 -12.15 4.10
N ASP A 32 15.71 -12.50 2.86
CA ASP A 32 15.75 -13.88 2.38
C ASP A 32 15.91 -13.94 0.87
N ALA A 33 17.14 -14.24 0.41
CA ALA A 33 17.47 -14.32 -1.01
C ALA A 33 16.78 -15.49 -1.75
N THR A 34 16.13 -16.42 -1.03
CA THR A 34 15.35 -17.51 -1.64
C THR A 34 13.96 -17.03 -2.05
N TRP A 35 13.47 -15.97 -1.39
CA TRP A 35 12.27 -15.27 -1.80
C TRP A 35 12.65 -14.23 -2.85
N ASP A 36 12.55 -14.66 -4.12
CA ASP A 36 12.73 -13.80 -5.28
C ASP A 36 11.50 -13.84 -6.22
N THR A 37 11.65 -13.23 -7.39
CA THR A 37 10.61 -13.09 -8.42
C THR A 37 10.93 -13.87 -9.69
N THR A 38 11.92 -14.76 -9.64
CA THR A 38 12.37 -15.57 -10.78
C THR A 38 11.37 -16.68 -11.08
N ASP A 39 10.77 -17.30 -10.06
CA ASP A 39 9.73 -18.30 -10.20
C ASP A 39 8.32 -17.68 -10.22
N ARG A 40 7.88 -17.35 -11.44
CA ARG A 40 6.52 -16.86 -11.73
C ARG A 40 5.57 -17.97 -12.18
N SER A 41 5.95 -19.23 -11.99
CA SER A 41 5.22 -20.38 -12.51
C SER A 41 4.25 -20.99 -11.50
N THR A 42 4.39 -20.66 -10.22
CA THR A 42 3.54 -21.23 -9.16
C THR A 42 2.19 -20.52 -9.08
N GLU A 43 1.11 -21.30 -9.10
CA GLU A 43 -0.27 -20.81 -9.19
C GLU A 43 -0.78 -20.10 -7.92
N ALA A 44 -0.01 -20.07 -6.83
CA ALA A 44 -0.40 -19.46 -5.56
C ALA A 44 0.38 -18.17 -5.26
N THR A 45 1.70 -18.16 -5.45
CA THR A 45 2.55 -17.00 -5.11
C THR A 45 3.68 -16.81 -6.11
N LEU A 46 3.47 -15.92 -7.08
CA LEU A 46 4.34 -15.75 -8.26
C LEU A 46 5.66 -15.02 -8.00
N ALA A 47 5.73 -14.31 -6.89
CA ALA A 47 6.86 -13.44 -6.59
C ALA A 47 6.81 -13.09 -5.11
N ARG A 48 7.96 -13.19 -4.45
CA ARG A 48 8.10 -12.88 -3.04
C ARG A 48 9.39 -12.11 -2.86
N ARG A 49 9.38 -11.07 -2.03
CA ARG A 49 10.59 -10.42 -1.53
C ARG A 49 10.49 -10.32 -0.02
N CYS A 50 11.59 -10.61 0.66
CA CYS A 50 11.70 -10.50 2.12
C CYS A 50 12.78 -9.47 2.45
N LEU A 51 12.42 -8.44 3.21
CA LEU A 51 13.33 -7.40 3.65
C LEU A 51 13.43 -7.39 5.17
N LYS A 52 14.61 -7.08 5.69
CA LYS A 52 14.80 -6.78 7.10
C LYS A 52 15.17 -5.31 7.29
N TYR A 53 14.47 -4.64 8.19
CA TYR A 53 14.84 -3.33 8.68
C TYR A 53 15.68 -3.46 9.96
N THR A 54 16.81 -2.76 10.00
CA THR A 54 17.80 -2.82 11.09
C THR A 54 18.09 -1.45 11.70
N GLY A 55 17.33 -0.41 11.34
CA GLY A 55 17.57 0.96 11.78
C GLY A 55 17.04 1.28 13.18
N ASP A 56 16.16 0.44 13.71
CA ASP A 56 15.59 0.57 15.05
C ASP A 56 15.99 -0.64 15.91
N SER A 57 15.75 -0.57 17.22
CA SER A 57 15.99 -1.70 18.13
C SER A 57 15.03 -2.87 17.92
N ALA A 58 13.91 -2.65 17.22
CA ALA A 58 12.96 -3.71 16.90
C ALA A 58 13.44 -4.47 15.65
N ASP A 59 13.48 -5.81 15.75
CA ASP A 59 13.61 -6.66 14.57
C ASP A 59 12.31 -6.57 13.75
N ILE A 60 12.39 -5.97 12.57
CA ILE A 60 11.25 -5.82 11.67
C ILE A 60 11.59 -6.48 10.34
N TRP A 61 10.81 -7.49 10.02
CA TRP A 61 10.81 -8.14 8.72
C TRP A 61 9.56 -7.71 7.97
N MET A 62 9.73 -7.38 6.69
CA MET A 62 8.66 -7.04 5.78
C MET A 62 8.70 -7.99 4.59
N THR A 63 7.55 -8.57 4.24
CA THR A 63 7.42 -9.32 2.99
C THR A 63 6.49 -8.63 2.03
N LEU A 64 6.81 -8.74 0.74
CA LEU A 64 5.97 -8.32 -0.38
C LEU A 64 5.71 -9.56 -1.22
N GLU A 65 4.45 -9.95 -1.38
CA GLU A 65 4.10 -11.21 -2.02
C GLU A 65 3.00 -11.01 -3.06
N VAL A 66 3.26 -11.48 -4.26
CA VAL A 66 2.32 -11.45 -5.39
C VAL A 66 1.51 -12.73 -5.38
N HIS A 67 0.23 -12.58 -5.15
CA HIS A 67 -0.75 -13.64 -5.06
C HIS A 67 -1.54 -13.74 -6.36
N ASN A 68 -1.49 -14.91 -6.99
CA ASN A 68 -2.10 -15.17 -8.30
C ASN A 68 -3.04 -16.37 -8.26
N TYR A 69 -3.88 -16.42 -7.24
CA TYR A 69 -4.74 -17.55 -6.98
C TYR A 69 -5.72 -17.79 -8.13
N LYS A 70 -5.58 -18.94 -8.80
CA LYS A 70 -6.58 -19.44 -9.75
C LYS A 70 -7.63 -20.32 -9.07
N THR A 71 -7.40 -20.79 -7.84
CA THR A 71 -8.38 -21.56 -7.05
C THR A 71 -8.19 -21.42 -5.52
N SER A 72 -9.30 -21.24 -4.79
CA SER A 72 -9.56 -21.64 -3.38
C SER A 72 -9.05 -20.83 -2.16
N GLU A 73 -8.31 -19.72 -2.30
CA GLU A 73 -8.03 -18.86 -1.13
C GLU A 73 -8.99 -17.66 -1.05
N ALA A 74 -9.71 -17.58 0.08
CA ALA A 74 -10.62 -16.49 0.40
C ALA A 74 -9.87 -15.33 1.04
N ILE A 75 -10.25 -14.11 0.63
CA ILE A 75 -9.80 -12.87 1.26
C ILE A 75 -10.96 -12.30 2.04
N ARG A 76 -10.74 -12.13 3.34
CA ARG A 76 -11.70 -11.55 4.25
C ARG A 76 -11.69 -10.02 4.11
N TYR A 77 -12.86 -9.50 3.80
CA TYR A 77 -13.17 -8.10 3.62
C TYR A 77 -14.34 -7.72 4.53
N GLN A 78 -14.07 -7.01 5.64
CA GLN A 78 -15.11 -6.58 6.60
C GLN A 78 -16.11 -7.67 7.04
N GLY A 79 -15.63 -8.93 7.18
CA GLY A 79 -16.48 -10.05 7.60
C GLY A 79 -17.12 -10.84 6.45
N ASN A 80 -16.76 -10.53 5.21
CA ASN A 80 -17.23 -11.14 3.99
C ASN A 80 -16.04 -11.72 3.20
N ASP A 81 -16.21 -12.82 2.48
CA ASP A 81 -15.13 -13.45 1.71
C ASP A 81 -15.25 -13.14 0.22
N THR A 82 -14.10 -12.96 -0.44
CA THR A 82 -13.98 -12.78 -1.89
C THR A 82 -12.74 -13.50 -2.39
N GLY A 83 -12.84 -14.17 -3.55
CA GLY A 83 -11.64 -14.58 -4.27
C GLY A 83 -10.97 -13.35 -4.84
N ALA A 84 -9.67 -13.19 -4.63
CA ALA A 84 -8.92 -12.06 -5.16
C ALA A 84 -7.44 -12.39 -5.37
N GLN A 85 -6.83 -11.63 -6.27
CA GLN A 85 -5.41 -11.68 -6.59
C GLN A 85 -4.80 -10.29 -6.40
N GLY A 86 -3.52 -10.23 -6.08
CA GLY A 86 -2.87 -8.95 -5.79
C GLY A 86 -1.64 -9.03 -4.92
N LEU A 87 -1.46 -8.02 -4.08
CA LEU A 87 -0.27 -7.83 -3.27
C LEU A 87 -0.59 -8.06 -1.80
N ARG A 88 0.16 -8.95 -1.14
CA ARG A 88 0.23 -9.04 0.32
C ARG A 88 1.46 -8.32 0.83
N VAL A 89 1.28 -7.51 1.86
CA VAL A 89 2.35 -6.91 2.66
C VAL A 89 2.25 -7.49 4.07
N THR A 90 3.32 -8.13 4.55
CA THR A 90 3.35 -8.72 5.91
C THR A 90 4.49 -8.13 6.72
N PHE A 91 4.23 -7.88 7.99
CA PHE A 91 5.22 -7.50 9.00
C PHE A 91 5.30 -8.55 10.09
N THR A 92 6.51 -8.90 10.49
CA THR A 92 6.77 -9.83 11.60
C THR A 92 8.06 -9.47 12.32
N SER A 93 8.20 -9.96 13.56
CA SER A 93 9.42 -9.80 14.35
C SER A 93 10.37 -10.99 14.21
N THR A 94 9.93 -12.08 13.58
CA THR A 94 10.72 -13.31 13.44
C THR A 94 10.67 -13.86 12.02
N TRP A 95 11.79 -14.41 11.57
CA TRP A 95 11.92 -15.07 10.28
C TRP A 95 12.58 -16.43 10.45
N ASP A 96 11.96 -17.47 9.91
CA ASP A 96 12.52 -18.80 9.78
C ASP A 96 13.23 -18.92 8.42
N SER A 97 14.55 -18.73 8.45
CA SER A 97 15.41 -18.83 7.27
C SER A 97 15.56 -20.25 6.70
N ILE A 98 15.11 -21.29 7.42
CA ILE A 98 15.18 -22.68 6.94
C ILE A 98 13.93 -23.01 6.13
N ASN A 99 12.76 -22.67 6.67
CA ASN A 99 11.48 -22.91 6.01
C ASN A 99 11.05 -21.74 5.12
N HIS A 100 11.82 -20.64 5.11
CA HIS A 100 11.55 -19.41 4.38
C HIS A 100 10.14 -18.87 4.65
N THR A 101 9.84 -18.63 5.93
CA THR A 101 8.53 -18.16 6.40
C THR A 101 8.65 -17.30 7.66
N TRP A 102 7.64 -16.48 7.93
CA TRP A 102 7.47 -15.80 9.22
C TRP A 102 6.91 -16.73 10.29
N GLY A 103 7.04 -16.33 11.56
CA GLY A 103 6.38 -17.00 12.69
C GLY A 103 4.88 -16.69 12.81
N ASP A 104 4.21 -17.30 13.78
CA ASP A 104 2.73 -17.21 13.90
C ASP A 104 2.21 -15.78 14.12
N THR A 105 2.99 -14.95 14.81
CA THR A 105 2.65 -13.54 15.07
C THR A 105 3.08 -12.67 13.90
N LYS A 106 2.09 -12.17 13.17
CA LYS A 106 2.27 -11.31 11.99
C LYS A 106 1.15 -10.29 11.90
N PHE A 107 1.46 -9.18 11.24
CA PHE A 107 0.53 -8.12 10.89
C PHE A 107 0.56 -8.00 9.38
N GLN A 108 -0.56 -8.22 8.71
CA GLN A 108 -0.57 -8.31 7.25
C GLN A 108 -1.67 -7.44 6.68
N THR A 109 -1.52 -7.03 5.43
CA THR A 109 -2.61 -6.49 4.63
C THR A 109 -2.54 -7.03 3.22
N PHE A 110 -3.70 -7.28 2.62
CA PHE A 110 -3.85 -7.70 1.25
C PHE A 110 -4.54 -6.64 0.41
N ILE A 111 -3.94 -6.25 -0.71
CA ILE A 111 -4.51 -5.33 -1.69
C ILE A 111 -4.94 -6.16 -2.90
N GLY A 112 -6.25 -6.28 -3.13
CA GLY A 112 -6.77 -7.02 -4.29
C GLY A 112 -6.88 -6.15 -5.53
N PHE A 113 -6.20 -6.56 -6.60
CA PHE A 113 -6.12 -5.92 -7.92
C PHE A 113 -7.20 -6.46 -8.83
N GLU A 114 -7.55 -7.72 -8.63
CA GLU A 114 -8.70 -8.39 -9.19
C GLU A 114 -9.42 -9.10 -8.05
N GLY A 115 -10.75 -9.12 -8.08
CA GLY A 115 -11.52 -9.96 -7.19
C GLY A 115 -12.93 -10.21 -7.67
N ARG A 116 -13.61 -11.16 -7.05
CA ARG A 116 -14.96 -11.55 -7.43
C ARG A 116 -15.79 -11.88 -6.22
N ASP A 117 -17.01 -11.36 -6.21
CA ASP A 117 -17.97 -11.75 -5.17
C ASP A 117 -18.33 -13.21 -5.41
N TRP A 118 -18.31 -14.02 -4.35
CA TRP A 118 -18.87 -15.38 -4.34
C TRP A 118 -18.23 -16.39 -5.31
N SER A 119 -17.07 -16.07 -5.89
CA SER A 119 -16.33 -16.96 -6.78
C SER A 119 -14.84 -16.83 -6.52
N TYR A 120 -14.15 -17.97 -6.65
CA TYR A 120 -12.70 -18.07 -6.60
C TYR A 120 -12.08 -18.14 -8.00
N ASP A 121 -12.89 -18.00 -9.05
CA ASP A 121 -12.46 -18.06 -10.44
C ASP A 121 -11.98 -16.68 -10.87
N MET A 122 -10.68 -16.48 -10.74
CA MET A 122 -9.97 -15.29 -11.20
C MET A 122 -9.47 -15.55 -12.63
N TYR A 123 -9.64 -14.57 -13.52
CA TYR A 123 -9.35 -14.71 -14.94
C TYR A 123 -8.02 -14.09 -15.34
N THR A 124 -7.58 -13.05 -14.64
CA THR A 124 -6.30 -12.43 -14.97
C THR A 124 -5.16 -13.18 -14.31
N ASP A 125 -4.00 -13.11 -14.94
CA ASP A 125 -2.76 -13.66 -14.42
C ASP A 125 -1.84 -12.51 -13.98
N MET A 126 -1.60 -12.38 -12.67
CA MET A 126 -0.73 -11.34 -12.10
C MET A 126 0.73 -11.41 -12.60
N ALA A 127 1.15 -12.53 -13.21
CA ALA A 127 2.47 -12.65 -13.84
C ALA A 127 2.56 -11.86 -15.15
N THR A 128 1.41 -11.53 -15.75
CA THR A 128 1.32 -10.93 -17.09
C THR A 128 0.52 -9.63 -17.13
N LEU A 129 -0.35 -9.38 -16.13
CA LEU A 129 -1.13 -8.16 -16.04
C LEU A 129 -0.20 -6.94 -15.93
N GLN A 130 -0.25 -6.08 -16.94
CA GLN A 130 0.43 -4.79 -16.91
C GLN A 130 -0.31 -3.84 -15.98
N ILE A 131 0.45 -3.13 -15.15
CA ILE A 131 -0.04 -2.12 -14.22
C ILE A 131 0.70 -0.82 -14.52
N ASN A 132 -0.06 0.21 -14.88
CA ASN A 132 0.45 1.58 -14.88
C ASN A 132 0.69 1.99 -13.43
N TYR A 133 1.93 2.28 -13.07
CA TYR A 133 2.33 2.55 -11.70
C TYR A 133 3.03 3.90 -11.55
N TRP A 134 2.92 4.45 -10.34
CA TRP A 134 3.66 5.60 -9.87
C TRP A 134 4.22 5.25 -8.51
N LEU A 135 5.54 5.28 -8.38
CA LEU A 135 6.26 4.79 -7.22
C LEU A 135 7.24 5.87 -6.72
N TRP A 136 7.26 6.06 -5.41
CA TRP A 136 8.33 6.78 -4.73
C TRP A 136 8.90 5.86 -3.66
N VAL A 137 10.23 5.74 -3.60
CA VAL A 137 10.93 5.00 -2.54
C VAL A 137 12.11 5.80 -2.02
N ASP A 138 12.15 6.09 -0.72
CA ASP A 138 13.31 6.68 -0.06
C ASP A 138 13.71 5.88 1.18
N SER A 139 14.56 6.46 2.04
CA SER A 139 15.04 5.77 3.24
C SER A 139 13.96 5.55 4.29
N THR A 140 12.86 6.32 4.24
CA THR A 140 11.76 6.20 5.19
C THR A 140 10.70 5.22 4.70
N GLY A 141 10.61 4.92 3.41
CA GLY A 141 9.70 3.88 2.94
C GLY A 141 9.30 4.07 1.49
N PHE A 142 8.06 3.65 1.15
CA PHE A 142 7.53 3.79 -0.18
C PHE A 142 6.06 4.20 -0.23
N VAL A 143 5.68 4.84 -1.33
CA VAL A 143 4.28 4.96 -1.77
C VAL A 143 4.21 4.48 -3.21
N VAL A 144 3.29 3.55 -3.47
CA VAL A 144 2.96 3.08 -4.82
C VAL A 144 1.48 3.29 -5.06
N MET A 145 1.16 3.89 -6.19
CA MET A 145 -0.18 3.89 -6.77
C MET A 145 -0.15 3.08 -8.06
N GLY A 146 -1.20 2.32 -8.32
CA GLY A 146 -1.28 1.52 -9.54
C GLY A 146 -2.67 1.40 -10.11
N LYS A 147 -2.72 1.34 -11.44
CA LYS A 147 -3.91 1.11 -12.24
C LYS A 147 -3.64 -0.05 -13.20
N PRO A 148 -4.33 -1.19 -13.07
CA PRO A 148 -4.17 -2.30 -14.01
C PRO A 148 -4.70 -1.92 -15.39
N GLU A 149 -4.06 -2.43 -16.45
CA GLU A 149 -4.61 -2.36 -17.80
C GLU A 149 -5.91 -3.16 -17.90
N PRO A 150 -6.89 -2.71 -18.72
CA PRO A 150 -8.11 -3.45 -18.95
C PRO A 150 -7.81 -4.87 -19.45
N SER A 151 -8.51 -5.84 -18.88
CA SER A 151 -8.44 -7.25 -19.25
C SER A 151 -9.82 -7.75 -19.68
N SER A 152 -9.95 -9.06 -19.96
CA SER A 152 -11.26 -9.67 -20.17
C SER A 152 -12.08 -9.82 -18.88
N ASN A 153 -11.50 -9.51 -17.72
CA ASN A 153 -12.19 -9.47 -16.44
C ASN A 153 -12.99 -8.16 -16.29
N ASP A 154 -14.07 -8.21 -15.52
CA ASP A 154 -14.98 -7.10 -15.24
C ASP A 154 -14.84 -6.55 -13.81
N ARG A 155 -13.78 -6.94 -13.08
CA ARG A 155 -13.59 -6.61 -11.67
C ARG A 155 -12.14 -6.36 -11.27
N GLN A 156 -11.52 -5.40 -11.94
CA GLN A 156 -10.18 -4.90 -11.60
C GLN A 156 -10.26 -3.65 -10.70
N SER A 157 -9.26 -3.44 -9.83
CA SER A 157 -9.16 -2.27 -8.95
C SER A 157 -7.85 -1.51 -9.13
N SER A 158 -7.93 -0.18 -9.02
CA SER A 158 -6.77 0.66 -8.77
C SER A 158 -6.51 0.73 -7.27
N PHE A 159 -5.26 0.99 -6.90
CA PHE A 159 -4.84 0.95 -5.50
C PHE A 159 -3.81 2.02 -5.17
N ILE A 160 -3.64 2.22 -3.87
CA ILE A 160 -2.48 2.86 -3.27
C ILE A 160 -2.01 1.98 -2.11
N CYS A 161 -0.69 1.82 -1.98
CA CYS A 161 -0.03 1.21 -0.85
C CYS A 161 1.09 2.15 -0.38
N VAL A 162 1.09 2.45 0.91
CA VAL A 162 2.09 3.29 1.57
C VAL A 162 2.68 2.48 2.71
N MET A 163 3.99 2.43 2.80
CA MET A 163 4.71 1.97 3.98
C MET A 163 5.69 3.06 4.35
N GLU A 164 5.67 3.50 5.61
CA GLU A 164 6.55 4.56 6.07
C GLU A 164 7.04 4.29 7.49
N HIS A 165 8.35 4.40 7.65
CA HIS A 165 9.09 4.49 8.88
C HIS A 165 9.12 5.94 9.36
N MET A 166 8.77 6.13 10.62
CA MET A 166 8.73 7.41 11.29
C MET A 166 10.05 7.62 12.02
N GLY A 167 10.92 8.48 11.50
CA GLY A 167 12.23 8.74 12.13
C GLY A 167 12.13 9.24 13.57
N THR A 168 11.05 9.95 13.90
CA THR A 168 10.69 10.37 15.25
C THR A 168 9.17 10.28 15.43
N LYS A 169 8.74 9.69 16.55
CA LYS A 169 7.34 9.74 17.00
C LYS A 169 7.13 10.95 17.92
N GLU A 170 5.89 11.43 17.95
CA GLU A 170 5.44 12.41 18.94
C GLU A 170 5.59 11.88 20.38
N TYR A 171 5.37 10.58 20.60
CA TYR A 171 5.40 9.95 21.92
C TYR A 171 6.31 8.73 21.98
N SER A 172 6.97 8.55 23.14
CA SER A 172 7.74 7.35 23.47
C SER A 172 6.82 6.28 24.05
N ASP A 173 6.11 5.56 23.18
CA ASP A 173 5.08 4.58 23.54
C ASP A 173 5.56 3.10 23.54
N GLY A 174 6.81 2.84 23.12
CA GLY A 174 7.36 1.48 23.00
C GLY A 174 6.84 0.65 21.81
N LEU A 175 6.02 1.24 20.94
CA LEU A 175 5.48 0.62 19.73
C LEU A 175 6.40 0.85 18.52
N THR A 176 6.13 0.14 17.42
CA THR A 176 6.91 0.29 16.18
C THR A 176 6.88 1.71 15.61
N ASN A 177 7.91 2.06 14.85
CA ASN A 177 7.96 3.27 14.05
C ASN A 177 7.43 3.06 12.62
N PHE A 178 6.77 1.95 12.32
CA PHE A 178 6.23 1.66 11.00
C PHE A 178 4.72 1.78 10.92
N TYR A 179 4.20 2.25 9.81
CA TYR A 179 2.83 1.96 9.44
C TYR A 179 2.74 1.54 7.98
N CYS A 180 1.68 0.83 7.65
CA CYS A 180 1.28 0.56 6.29
C CYS A 180 -0.16 0.98 6.09
N TYR A 181 -0.40 1.82 5.08
CA TYR A 181 -1.72 2.24 4.66
C TYR A 181 -2.02 1.68 3.27
N THR A 182 -3.21 1.12 3.09
CA THR A 182 -3.67 0.65 1.79
C THR A 182 -5.10 1.09 1.53
N THR A 183 -5.40 1.39 0.28
CA THR A 183 -6.79 1.50 -0.18
C THR A 183 -6.91 1.15 -1.66
N ARG A 184 -8.14 0.84 -2.06
CA ARG A 184 -8.54 0.53 -3.43
C ARG A 184 -9.90 1.12 -3.72
N ASN A 185 -10.20 1.37 -4.99
CA ASN A 185 -11.49 1.93 -5.44
C ASN A 185 -12.50 0.88 -5.92
N ALA A 186 -12.30 -0.40 -5.57
CA ALA A 186 -13.28 -1.44 -5.84
C ALA A 186 -13.74 -2.12 -4.54
N TRP A 187 -15.02 -2.47 -4.51
CA TRP A 187 -15.65 -3.17 -3.40
C TRP A 187 -16.13 -4.54 -3.88
N TRP A 188 -15.55 -5.59 -3.29
CA TRP A 188 -15.95 -6.97 -3.53
C TRP A 188 -16.16 -7.65 -2.19
N ALA A 189 -17.41 -7.90 -1.83
CA ALA A 189 -17.78 -8.47 -0.54
C ALA A 189 -18.90 -9.49 -0.74
N GLY A 190 -18.64 -10.77 -0.41
CA GLY A 190 -19.65 -11.83 -0.34
C GLY A 190 -19.91 -12.28 1.10
N THR A 191 -21.14 -12.65 1.47
CA THR A 191 -21.46 -13.08 2.84
C THR A 191 -20.86 -14.44 3.18
N GLY A 192 -19.95 -14.51 4.14
CA GLY A 192 -19.37 -15.77 4.60
C GLY A 192 -18.36 -15.57 5.72
N GLU A 193 -18.27 -16.52 6.65
CA GLU A 193 -17.31 -16.52 7.74
C GLU A 193 -16.15 -17.50 7.46
N HIS A 194 -14.96 -17.02 7.07
CA HIS A 194 -13.76 -17.87 7.04
C HIS A 194 -12.46 -17.15 7.48
N SER A 195 -11.42 -17.96 7.69
CA SER A 195 -10.06 -17.59 8.08
C SER A 195 -9.14 -17.56 6.85
N GLY A 196 -8.77 -16.37 6.38
CA GLY A 196 -7.96 -16.21 5.16
C GLY A 196 -7.07 -14.96 5.20
N LEU A 197 -6.71 -14.47 4.01
CA LEU A 197 -5.99 -13.20 3.84
C LEU A 197 -6.88 -12.04 4.24
N GLU A 198 -6.32 -10.99 4.84
CA GLU A 198 -7.13 -9.87 5.32
C GLU A 198 -6.74 -8.56 4.65
N ASN A 199 -7.73 -7.82 4.13
CA ASN A 199 -7.54 -6.44 3.68
C ASN A 199 -7.65 -5.51 4.88
N TYR A 200 -6.51 -5.19 5.48
CA TYR A 200 -6.42 -4.15 6.50
C TYR A 200 -5.97 -2.84 5.86
N ARG A 201 -6.80 -1.81 5.95
CA ARG A 201 -6.45 -0.49 5.39
C ARG A 201 -5.35 0.17 6.17
N MET A 202 -5.30 -0.07 7.47
CA MET A 202 -4.26 0.44 8.34
C MET A 202 -3.60 -0.71 9.09
N THR A 203 -2.28 -0.79 9.00
CA THR A 203 -1.47 -1.75 9.75
C THR A 203 -0.39 -1.00 10.53
N ARG A 204 -0.40 -1.16 11.85
CA ARG A 204 0.67 -0.72 12.76
C ARG A 204 1.33 -1.96 13.33
N PRO A 205 2.48 -2.40 12.78
CA PRO A 205 3.13 -3.64 13.19
C PRO A 205 3.29 -3.73 14.72
N PHE A 206 2.85 -4.84 15.31
CA PHE A 206 2.91 -5.09 16.76
C PHE A 206 2.07 -4.13 17.62
N SER A 207 1.13 -3.41 17.02
CA SER A 207 0.15 -2.57 17.74
C SER A 207 -1.28 -2.94 17.37
N PHE A 208 -1.69 -2.69 16.12
CA PHE A 208 -3.04 -3.01 15.65
C PHE A 208 -3.10 -3.12 14.12
N GLN A 209 -4.22 -3.66 13.64
CA GLN A 209 -4.59 -3.70 12.23
C GLN A 209 -6.09 -3.42 12.13
N ASP A 210 -6.47 -2.53 11.21
CA ASP A 210 -7.85 -2.06 11.08
C ASP A 210 -8.32 -2.09 9.61
N ARG A 211 -9.60 -2.41 9.43
CA ARG A 211 -10.24 -2.60 8.12
C ARG A 211 -11.05 -1.37 7.69
N ASP A 212 -11.40 -0.51 8.64
CA ASP A 212 -12.29 0.62 8.41
C ASP A 212 -11.55 1.79 7.75
N GLU A 213 -12.29 2.61 7.00
CA GLU A 213 -11.71 3.56 6.03
C GLU A 213 -10.86 4.67 6.67
N ASP A 214 -11.16 4.97 7.93
CA ASP A 214 -10.65 6.14 8.65
C ASP A 214 -10.02 5.77 10.01
N ASP A 215 -9.92 4.48 10.35
CA ASP A 215 -9.40 4.06 11.65
C ASP A 215 -7.86 3.93 11.63
N GLY A 216 -7.20 4.57 12.59
CA GLY A 216 -5.75 4.61 12.73
C GLY A 216 -5.04 5.62 11.82
N ILE A 217 -5.76 6.25 10.90
CA ILE A 217 -5.26 7.31 10.02
C ILE A 217 -6.33 8.37 9.78
N GLN A 218 -6.03 9.60 10.18
CA GLN A 218 -6.90 10.74 9.98
C GLN A 218 -6.43 11.55 8.77
N PHE A 219 -7.13 11.36 7.67
CA PHE A 219 -7.43 12.46 6.77
C PHE A 219 -8.51 13.26 7.52
N TYR A 220 -8.39 14.58 7.71
CA TYR A 220 -9.36 15.39 8.48
C TYR A 220 -10.84 15.09 8.06
N TYR A 221 -11.88 15.51 8.77
CA TYR A 221 -13.25 15.01 8.48
C TYR A 221 -14.05 15.88 7.46
N ASP A 222 -14.73 15.19 6.53
CA ASP A 222 -15.81 15.63 5.60
C ASP A 222 -15.51 15.88 4.12
N THR A 223 -14.30 16.24 3.67
CA THR A 223 -13.97 16.36 2.23
C THR A 223 -12.49 16.20 1.99
N PRO A 224 -12.02 15.71 0.83
CA PRO A 224 -10.58 15.57 0.64
C PRO A 224 -9.85 16.92 0.75
N TYR A 225 -8.63 16.92 1.31
CA TYR A 225 -8.04 18.13 1.92
C TYR A 225 -7.20 19.02 1.03
N ALA A 226 -6.55 18.45 0.02
CA ALA A 226 -5.83 19.29 -0.92
C ALA A 226 -6.82 19.93 -1.88
N ARG A 227 -6.86 21.26 -1.90
CA ARG A 227 -7.69 22.06 -2.79
C ARG A 227 -6.99 23.32 -3.26
N LYS A 228 -7.29 23.73 -4.49
CA LYS A 228 -6.85 24.99 -5.05
C LYS A 228 -7.81 26.11 -4.62
N SER A 229 -7.27 27.17 -4.04
CA SER A 229 -8.04 28.34 -3.65
C SER A 229 -8.41 29.18 -4.87
N ASN A 230 -9.70 29.52 -4.99
CA ASN A 230 -10.21 30.41 -6.03
C ASN A 230 -9.72 31.87 -5.87
N GLY A 231 -9.31 32.27 -4.65
CA GLY A 231 -8.92 33.65 -4.37
C GLY A 231 -7.47 33.98 -4.76
N ASN A 232 -6.56 33.03 -4.63
CA ASN A 232 -5.12 33.26 -4.86
C ASN A 232 -4.42 32.17 -5.68
N GLY A 233 -5.14 31.14 -6.13
CA GLY A 233 -4.59 30.02 -6.91
C GLY A 233 -3.66 29.10 -6.13
N LYS A 234 -3.44 29.33 -4.83
CA LYS A 234 -2.58 28.48 -3.98
C LYS A 234 -3.30 27.20 -3.59
N VAL A 235 -2.53 26.15 -3.35
CA VAL A 235 -3.05 24.88 -2.84
C VAL A 235 -2.92 24.86 -1.32
N TYR A 236 -4.02 24.54 -0.65
CA TYR A 236 -4.06 24.28 0.79
C TYR A 236 -4.30 22.79 0.96
N PHE A 237 -3.53 22.13 1.83
CA PHE A 237 -3.61 20.70 2.06
C PHE A 237 -3.27 20.38 3.51
N MET A 238 -3.57 19.15 3.92
CA MET A 238 -3.18 18.59 5.21
C MET A 238 -2.59 17.21 4.98
N LYS A 239 -1.42 16.96 5.56
CA LYS A 239 -0.83 15.61 5.61
C LYS A 239 -1.66 14.74 6.57
N PRO A 240 -1.89 13.45 6.24
CA PRO A 240 -2.65 12.59 7.11
C PRO A 240 -1.91 12.38 8.43
N VAL A 241 -2.67 12.37 9.53
CA VAL A 241 -2.17 12.09 10.86
C VAL A 241 -2.31 10.60 11.13
N ILE A 242 -1.20 9.97 11.49
CA ILE A 242 -1.15 8.56 11.87
C ILE A 242 -1.42 8.44 13.36
N HIS A 243 -2.16 7.42 13.77
CA HIS A 243 -2.50 7.16 15.16
C HIS A 243 -2.02 5.78 15.64
N ASN A 244 -1.85 5.65 16.96
CA ASN A 244 -1.53 4.38 17.62
C ASN A 244 -2.74 3.53 17.97
N THR A 245 -3.94 4.05 17.75
CA THR A 245 -5.21 3.36 18.01
C THR A 245 -6.16 3.56 16.84
N ALA A 246 -6.96 2.53 16.53
CA ALA A 246 -7.98 2.57 15.49
C ALA A 246 -8.93 3.78 15.64
N ASN A 247 -9.34 4.10 16.87
CA ASN A 247 -10.27 5.21 17.14
C ASN A 247 -9.68 6.64 17.04
N ASN A 248 -8.49 6.81 16.46
CA ASN A 248 -7.85 8.12 16.20
C ASN A 248 -7.60 9.02 17.43
N LYS A 249 -7.45 8.43 18.62
CA LYS A 249 -7.24 9.22 19.87
C LYS A 249 -5.78 9.50 20.21
N THR A 250 -4.84 8.88 19.49
CA THR A 250 -3.42 8.86 19.85
C THR A 250 -2.54 9.22 18.65
N PRO A 251 -2.53 10.50 18.21
CA PRO A 251 -1.74 10.93 17.05
C PRO A 251 -0.25 10.73 17.34
N ILE A 252 0.53 10.31 16.34
CA ILE A 252 1.97 10.02 16.53
C ILE A 252 2.88 10.58 15.44
N TYR A 253 2.33 10.86 14.26
CA TYR A 253 3.12 11.21 13.09
C TYR A 253 2.23 11.83 12.01
N GLN A 254 2.83 12.62 11.12
CA GLN A 254 2.20 13.09 9.89
C GLN A 254 2.93 12.49 8.70
N SER A 255 2.22 11.86 7.76
CA SER A 255 2.89 11.25 6.60
C SER A 255 3.62 12.29 5.76
N GLU A 256 4.83 11.95 5.33
CA GLU A 256 5.62 12.74 4.40
C GLU A 256 5.48 12.25 2.94
N LEU A 257 4.85 11.09 2.73
CA LEU A 257 4.79 10.43 1.43
C LEU A 257 3.54 10.76 0.62
N PHE A 258 2.40 11.05 1.25
CA PHE A 258 1.14 11.22 0.53
C PHE A 258 0.07 12.02 1.30
N PHE A 259 -0.97 12.47 0.57
CA PHE A 259 -2.21 13.02 1.15
C PHE A 259 -3.39 12.94 0.16
N ARG A 260 -4.64 12.99 0.68
CA ARG A 260 -5.87 12.94 -0.14
C ARG A 260 -6.14 14.25 -0.89
N LEU A 261 -6.63 14.15 -2.12
CA LEU A 261 -6.98 15.26 -3.02
C LEU A 261 -8.48 15.47 -3.15
N SER A 262 -8.90 16.72 -3.25
CA SER A 262 -10.29 17.07 -3.57
C SER A 262 -10.52 17.06 -5.07
N ILE A 263 -11.35 16.13 -5.53
CA ILE A 263 -11.69 15.98 -6.96
C ILE A 263 -12.49 17.18 -7.50
N ASP A 264 -13.22 17.90 -6.64
CA ASP A 264 -14.09 19.00 -7.03
C ASP A 264 -13.51 20.39 -6.75
N ALA A 265 -12.26 20.48 -6.28
CA ALA A 265 -11.68 21.73 -5.80
C ALA A 265 -10.44 22.20 -6.59
N GLY A 266 -10.50 22.03 -7.92
CA GLY A 266 -9.60 22.68 -8.87
C GLY A 266 -8.20 22.09 -9.00
N LEU A 267 -7.96 20.90 -8.44
CA LEU A 267 -6.80 20.07 -8.72
C LEU A 267 -7.18 19.00 -9.73
N VAL A 268 -6.29 18.66 -10.66
CA VAL A 268 -6.50 17.63 -11.68
C VAL A 268 -5.38 16.59 -11.70
N ASP A 269 -5.63 15.45 -12.35
CA ASP A 269 -4.59 14.44 -12.56
C ASP A 269 -3.37 15.03 -13.28
N GLY A 270 -2.17 14.76 -12.76
CA GLY A 270 -0.92 15.27 -13.31
C GLY A 270 -0.48 16.64 -12.77
N ASP A 271 -1.31 17.34 -11.99
CA ASP A 271 -0.87 18.55 -11.29
C ASP A 271 0.31 18.26 -10.35
N VAL A 272 1.18 19.25 -10.18
CA VAL A 272 2.30 19.17 -9.23
C VAL A 272 2.14 20.24 -8.16
N ILE A 273 2.03 19.80 -6.90
CA ILE A 273 1.96 20.66 -5.73
C ILE A 273 3.38 20.88 -5.21
N ALA A 274 3.86 22.12 -5.28
CA ALA A 274 5.13 22.53 -4.69
C ALA A 274 4.89 23.21 -3.33
N ILE A 275 5.69 22.86 -2.32
CA ILE A 275 5.62 23.48 -1.00
C ILE A 275 6.51 24.72 -0.99
N ASP A 276 5.94 25.87 -0.61
CA ASP A 276 6.69 27.12 -0.49
C ASP A 276 7.81 26.97 0.57
N GLY A 277 9.04 27.33 0.21
CA GLY A 277 10.21 27.16 1.06
C GLY A 277 10.73 25.71 1.21
N ALA A 278 10.21 24.74 0.47
CA ALA A 278 10.74 23.37 0.46
C ALA A 278 10.99 22.85 -0.97
N THR A 279 11.92 21.89 -1.10
CA THR A 279 12.22 21.22 -2.36
C THR A 279 11.22 20.13 -2.70
N THR A 280 10.51 19.63 -1.69
CA THR A 280 9.52 18.55 -1.84
C THR A 280 8.35 18.97 -2.72
N LYS A 281 8.02 18.12 -3.69
CA LYS A 281 6.84 18.26 -4.55
C LYS A 281 6.01 16.99 -4.53
N PHE A 282 4.71 17.14 -4.72
CA PHE A 282 3.75 16.04 -4.78
C PHE A 282 3.05 16.02 -6.13
N LEU A 283 2.99 14.84 -6.76
CA LEU A 283 2.26 14.59 -7.99
C LEU A 283 0.82 14.20 -7.64
N CYS A 284 -0.15 14.93 -8.19
CA CYS A 284 -1.56 14.62 -8.08
C CYS A 284 -1.91 13.45 -9.01
N LYS A 285 -2.49 12.39 -8.45
CA LYS A 285 -3.01 11.24 -9.19
C LYS A 285 -4.47 10.99 -8.86
N MET A 286 -5.27 10.84 -9.91
CA MET A 286 -6.69 10.49 -9.85
C MET A 286 -6.90 9.20 -10.64
N LEU A 287 -7.02 8.07 -9.95
CA LEU A 287 -7.10 6.76 -10.59
C LEU A 287 -8.53 6.22 -10.55
N THR A 288 -9.09 5.97 -11.73
CA THR A 288 -10.23 5.07 -11.92
C THR A 288 -9.74 3.67 -12.28
N SER A 289 -10.53 2.67 -11.96
CA SER A 289 -10.27 1.30 -12.43
C SER A 289 -10.81 1.09 -13.83
N PRO A 290 -10.34 0.07 -14.57
CA PRO A 290 -10.97 -0.37 -15.80
C PRO A 290 -12.49 -0.59 -15.64
N ASP A 291 -12.91 -1.15 -14.50
CA ASP A 291 -14.30 -1.61 -14.30
C ASP A 291 -15.09 -0.81 -13.25
N HIS A 292 -14.49 0.22 -12.63
CA HIS A 292 -15.13 1.00 -11.55
C HIS A 292 -14.93 2.50 -11.76
N SER A 293 -16.01 3.26 -11.58
CA SER A 293 -16.00 4.72 -11.69
C SER A 293 -15.48 5.44 -10.45
N ASN A 294 -15.35 4.74 -9.32
CA ASN A 294 -14.81 5.32 -8.08
C ASN A 294 -13.37 5.78 -8.31
N VAL A 295 -13.03 6.96 -7.80
CA VAL A 295 -11.72 7.59 -8.01
C VAL A 295 -10.87 7.48 -6.75
N LEU A 296 -9.65 6.96 -6.86
CA LEU A 296 -8.61 7.19 -5.87
C LEU A 296 -7.91 8.51 -6.17
N ALA A 297 -8.09 9.51 -5.31
CA ALA A 297 -7.54 10.84 -5.50
C ALA A 297 -6.50 11.15 -4.40
N PHE A 298 -5.22 11.03 -4.75
CA PHE A 298 -4.10 11.24 -3.83
C PHE A 298 -2.99 12.05 -4.50
N ALA A 299 -2.30 12.86 -3.71
CA ALA A 299 -0.99 13.38 -4.08
C ALA A 299 0.05 12.49 -3.42
N MET A 300 1.07 12.09 -4.19
CA MET A 300 2.20 11.32 -3.69
C MET A 300 3.50 12.08 -3.92
N LYS A 301 4.50 11.87 -3.06
CA LYS A 301 5.82 12.50 -3.19
C LYS A 301 6.43 12.18 -4.57
N TYR A 302 6.97 13.21 -5.20
CA TYR A 302 7.44 13.20 -6.60
C TYR A 302 8.86 13.75 -6.77
N VAL A 303 9.21 14.75 -5.96
CA VAL A 303 10.57 15.30 -5.85
C VAL A 303 10.84 15.55 -4.37
N ALA A 304 12.08 15.34 -3.93
CA ALA A 304 12.59 15.67 -2.61
C ALA A 304 13.80 16.58 -2.71
#